data_AF-A0A3D5R0J0-F1
#
_entry.id   AF-A0A3D5R0J0-F1
#
_cell.length_a   1.000
_cell.length_b   1.000
_cell.length_c   1.000
_cell.angle_alpha   90.00
_cell.angle_beta   90.00
_cell.angle_gamma   90.00
#
_symmetry.space_group_name_H-M   'P 1'
#
loop_
_entity.id
_entity.type
_entity.pdbx_description
1 polymer ?
#
loop_
_entity_poly.entity_id
_entity_poly.type
_entity_poly.pdbx_seq_one_letter_code
_entity_poly.pdbx_strand_id
1 'polypeptide(L)'
;MSGLTVMVGIFFIVLFLTLLLYFWRTRNWPKTSARSNVDFLVFAIVAVLQIFFVKVGIFIAVAVNRAFPSIPVDACYFAIPFAMGAMIIAVLVNRNVALIISVLTSFLISLLFDEKITYPLFSFLGSVAASYHIVNSRQRSTFLKVGIFLGLINIAAILCLNLLTGHPLNDLLLRLAMGFLGGIITGILVAGLTPVFESLFGFITYIKLLELANLNQPLFQRMIIEAPGTYHHS
;
A
#
# COMPACT_ATOMS: atom_id res chain seq x y z
N MET A 1 -26.24 -10.92 -14.86
CA MET A 1 -26.67 -11.06 -13.44
C MET A 1 -25.53 -11.43 -12.47
N SER A 2 -24.28 -11.61 -12.92
CA SER A 2 -23.12 -11.97 -12.07
C SER A 2 -22.37 -10.80 -11.42
N GLY A 3 -22.43 -9.59 -12.00
CA GLY A 3 -21.67 -8.45 -11.47
C GLY A 3 -22.13 -7.99 -10.08
N LEU A 4 -23.44 -7.96 -9.85
CA LEU A 4 -24.01 -7.53 -8.57
C LEU A 4 -23.69 -8.52 -7.45
N THR A 5 -23.79 -9.83 -7.71
CA THR A 5 -23.49 -10.88 -6.73
C THR A 5 -22.01 -10.90 -6.37
N VAL A 6 -21.11 -10.70 -7.33
CA VAL A 6 -19.66 -10.56 -7.07
C VAL A 6 -19.36 -9.31 -6.25
N MET A 7 -20.01 -8.17 -6.53
CA MET A 7 -19.84 -6.94 -5.72
C MET A 7 -20.32 -7.13 -4.28
N VAL A 8 -21.47 -7.77 -4.10
CA VAL A 8 -22.01 -8.10 -2.77
C VAL A 8 -21.08 -9.07 -2.03
N GLY A 9 -20.53 -10.08 -2.72
CA GLY A 9 -19.55 -11.00 -2.16
C GLY A 9 -18.27 -10.29 -1.70
N ILE A 10 -17.71 -9.40 -2.53
CA ILE A 10 -16.54 -8.59 -2.17
C ILE A 10 -16.85 -7.72 -0.95
N PHE A 11 -18.04 -7.11 -0.88
CA PHE A 11 -18.46 -6.30 0.26
C PHE A 11 -18.46 -7.11 1.57
N PHE A 12 -19.08 -8.29 1.58
CA PHE A 12 -19.10 -9.15 2.76
C PHE A 12 -17.71 -9.64 3.17
N ILE A 13 -16.85 -9.93 2.19
CA ILE A 13 -15.46 -10.32 2.47
C ILE A 13 -14.71 -9.14 3.08
N VAL A 14 -14.78 -7.94 2.50
CA VAL A 14 -14.15 -6.74 3.07
C VAL A 14 -14.67 -6.47 4.50
N LEU A 15 -15.97 -6.63 4.74
CA LEU A 15 -16.58 -6.50 6.07
C LEU A 15 -16.02 -7.56 7.04
N PHE A 16 -15.98 -8.82 6.64
CA PHE A 16 -15.45 -9.91 7.47
C PHE A 16 -13.97 -9.71 7.79
N LEU A 17 -13.17 -9.32 6.81
CA LEU A 17 -11.74 -9.08 6.96
C LEU A 17 -11.44 -7.89 7.86
N THR A 18 -12.23 -6.81 7.75
CA THR A 18 -12.10 -5.64 8.65
C THR A 18 -12.52 -5.98 10.08
N LEU A 19 -13.54 -6.81 10.28
CA LEU A 19 -13.93 -7.32 11.60
C LEU A 19 -12.84 -8.21 12.22
N LEU A 20 -12.23 -9.12 11.45
CA LEU A 20 -11.11 -9.94 11.93
C LEU A 20 -9.93 -9.08 12.40
N LEU A 21 -9.57 -8.05 11.64
CA LEU A 21 -8.55 -7.08 12.04
C LEU A 21 -8.92 -6.35 13.32
N TYR A 22 -10.18 -5.94 13.45
CA TYR A 22 -10.69 -5.29 14.65
C TYR A 22 -10.58 -6.19 15.87
N PHE A 23 -11.03 -7.45 15.79
CA PHE A 23 -10.94 -8.42 16.90
C PHE A 23 -9.50 -8.74 17.27
N TRP A 24 -8.62 -8.92 16.27
CA TRP A 24 -7.22 -9.21 16.52
C TRP A 24 -6.50 -8.02 17.17
N ARG A 25 -6.76 -6.80 16.68
CA ARG A 25 -6.22 -5.57 17.24
C ARG A 25 -6.72 -5.33 18.67
N THR A 26 -8.03 -5.46 18.91
CA THR A 26 -8.64 -5.21 20.23
C THR A 26 -8.20 -6.23 21.27
N ARG A 27 -7.84 -7.45 20.86
CA ARG A 27 -7.30 -8.49 21.74
C ARG A 27 -5.81 -8.33 22.03
N ASN A 28 -5.02 -7.87 21.05
CA ASN A 28 -3.56 -7.89 21.15
C ASN A 28 -2.90 -6.54 21.52
N TRP A 29 -3.61 -5.39 21.42
CA TRP A 29 -3.06 -4.08 21.80
C TRP A 29 -3.82 -3.39 22.95
N PRO A 30 -3.10 -2.72 23.88
CA PRO A 30 -3.72 -1.98 24.97
C PRO A 30 -4.63 -0.85 24.44
N LYS A 31 -5.84 -0.79 24.98
CA LYS A 31 -6.93 0.09 24.56
C LYS A 31 -6.57 1.57 24.80
N THR A 32 -6.38 2.32 23.73
CA THR A 32 -6.67 3.77 23.72
C THR A 32 -8.05 3.96 23.08
N SER A 33 -9.08 3.99 23.94
CA SER A 33 -10.50 3.82 23.60
C SER A 33 -11.03 4.70 22.46
N ALA A 34 -10.51 5.91 22.28
CA ALA A 34 -10.98 6.85 21.26
C ALA A 34 -10.47 6.55 19.82
N ARG A 35 -9.31 5.88 19.67
CA ARG A 35 -8.68 5.69 18.35
C ARG A 35 -9.19 4.46 17.59
N SER A 36 -9.72 3.47 18.31
CA SER A 36 -10.15 2.17 17.77
C SER A 36 -11.17 2.25 16.61
N ASN A 37 -12.07 3.24 16.63
CA ASN A 37 -13.08 3.40 15.58
C ASN A 37 -12.51 4.04 14.31
N VAL A 38 -11.58 4.98 14.47
CA VAL A 38 -10.91 5.68 13.35
C VAL A 38 -10.04 4.70 12.58
N ASP A 39 -9.31 3.85 13.29
CA ASP A 39 -8.48 2.82 12.68
C ASP A 39 -9.28 1.82 11.84
N PHE A 40 -10.48 1.44 12.29
CA PHE A 40 -11.38 0.59 11.52
C PHE A 40 -11.81 1.24 10.20
N LEU A 41 -12.19 2.52 10.26
CA LEU A 41 -12.54 3.31 9.07
C LEU A 41 -11.37 3.38 8.09
N VAL A 42 -10.16 3.57 8.59
CA VAL A 42 -8.95 3.63 7.77
C VAL A 42 -8.68 2.30 7.08
N PHE A 43 -8.83 1.17 7.79
CA PHE A 43 -8.68 -0.15 7.17
C PHE A 43 -9.70 -0.40 6.06
N ALA A 44 -10.96 -0.05 6.30
CA ALA A 44 -12.02 -0.19 5.30
C ALA A 44 -11.75 0.70 4.07
N ILE A 45 -11.39 1.97 4.28
CA ILE A 45 -11.09 2.91 3.20
C ILE A 45 -9.87 2.46 2.39
N VAL A 46 -8.81 2.00 3.05
CA VAL A 46 -7.62 1.48 2.37
C VAL A 46 -7.92 0.23 1.56
N ALA A 47 -8.74 -0.70 2.08
CA ALA A 47 -9.16 -1.88 1.32
C ALA A 47 -9.98 -1.49 0.07
N VAL A 48 -10.93 -0.56 0.21
CA VAL A 48 -11.74 -0.05 -0.91
C VAL A 48 -10.87 0.66 -1.95
N LEU A 49 -9.95 1.53 -1.51
CA LEU A 49 -9.01 2.21 -2.40
C LEU A 49 -8.12 1.20 -3.13
N GLN A 50 -7.63 0.17 -2.44
CA GLN A 50 -6.82 -0.88 -3.07
C GLN A 50 -7.59 -1.56 -4.20
N ILE A 51 -8.85 -1.94 -3.97
CA ILE A 51 -9.72 -2.54 -4.99
C ILE A 51 -9.95 -1.57 -6.15
N PHE A 52 -10.21 -0.29 -5.85
CA PHE A 52 -10.39 0.74 -6.86
C PHE A 52 -9.16 0.88 -7.77
N PHE A 53 -7.96 1.03 -7.19
CA PHE A 53 -6.72 1.14 -7.96
C PHE A 53 -6.42 -0.13 -8.77
N VAL A 54 -6.70 -1.32 -8.23
CA VAL A 54 -6.54 -2.57 -8.98
C VAL A 54 -7.50 -2.61 -10.17
N LYS A 55 -8.78 -2.25 -9.99
CA LYS A 55 -9.75 -2.20 -11.10
C LYS A 55 -9.39 -1.18 -12.17
N VAL A 56 -8.93 0.01 -11.76
CA VAL A 56 -8.42 1.03 -12.69
C VAL A 56 -7.20 0.50 -13.44
N GLY A 57 -6.29 -0.19 -12.74
CA GLY A 57 -5.13 -0.84 -13.35
C GLY A 57 -5.51 -1.91 -14.38
N ILE A 58 -6.50 -2.75 -14.09
CA ILE A 58 -7.01 -3.76 -15.03
C ILE A 58 -7.63 -3.06 -16.25
N PHE A 59 -8.42 -2.00 -16.06
CA PHE A 59 -9.00 -1.23 -17.15
C PHE A 59 -7.93 -0.62 -18.05
N ILE A 60 -6.89 -0.02 -17.47
CA ILE A 60 -5.76 0.55 -18.21
C ILE A 60 -5.01 -0.54 -18.97
N ALA A 61 -4.73 -1.69 -18.35
CA ALA A 61 -4.03 -2.80 -19.00
C ALA A 61 -4.79 -3.31 -20.25
N VAL A 62 -6.12 -3.43 -20.16
CA VAL A 62 -6.96 -3.81 -21.31
C VAL A 62 -6.97 -2.71 -22.38
N ALA A 63 -7.04 -1.45 -21.99
CA ALA A 63 -6.99 -0.32 -22.93
C ALA A 63 -5.64 -0.26 -23.68
N VAL A 64 -4.52 -0.49 -22.99
CA VAL A 64 -3.18 -0.54 -23.57
C VAL A 64 -3.06 -1.67 -24.59
N ASN A 65 -3.54 -2.87 -24.27
CA ASN A 65 -3.50 -3.98 -25.22
C ASN A 65 -4.37 -3.73 -26.46
N ARG A 66 -5.51 -3.05 -26.32
CA ARG A 66 -6.33 -2.64 -27.49
C ARG A 66 -5.60 -1.64 -28.40
N ALA A 67 -4.82 -0.73 -27.82
CA ALA A 67 -4.05 0.25 -28.57
C ALA A 67 -2.76 -0.35 -29.17
N PHE A 68 -2.13 -1.28 -28.45
CA PHE A 68 -0.88 -1.94 -28.82
C PHE A 68 -1.03 -3.46 -28.65
N PRO A 69 -1.54 -4.17 -29.68
CA PRO A 69 -1.77 -5.62 -29.62
C PRO A 69 -0.50 -6.43 -29.34
N SER A 70 0.67 -5.89 -29.67
CA SER A 70 1.98 -6.49 -29.42
C SER A 70 2.34 -6.58 -27.93
N ILE A 71 1.66 -5.84 -27.04
CA ILE A 71 1.88 -5.85 -25.60
C ILE A 71 0.86 -6.78 -24.94
N PRO A 72 1.27 -7.92 -24.35
CA PRO A 72 0.34 -8.82 -23.67
C PRO A 72 -0.25 -8.17 -22.42
N VAL A 73 -1.57 -8.30 -22.24
CA VAL A 73 -2.31 -7.76 -21.09
C VAL A 73 -1.72 -8.24 -19.77
N ASP A 74 -1.30 -9.51 -19.73
CA ASP A 74 -0.74 -10.15 -18.52
C ASP A 74 0.53 -9.46 -18.02
N ALA A 75 1.33 -8.86 -18.91
CA ALA A 75 2.52 -8.12 -18.52
C ALA A 75 2.16 -6.78 -17.87
N CYS A 76 1.13 -6.09 -18.38
CA CYS A 76 0.66 -4.83 -17.83
C CYS A 76 0.07 -4.98 -16.41
N TYR A 77 -0.46 -6.15 -16.05
CA TYR A 77 -0.97 -6.39 -14.70
C TYR A 77 0.11 -6.27 -13.61
N PHE A 78 1.38 -6.55 -13.91
CA PHE A 78 2.46 -6.39 -12.95
C PHE A 78 2.79 -4.92 -12.62
N ALA A 79 2.33 -3.97 -13.44
CA ALA A 79 2.48 -2.54 -13.16
C ALA A 79 1.43 -2.00 -12.16
N ILE A 80 0.43 -2.80 -11.81
CA ILE A 80 -0.65 -2.39 -10.89
C ILE A 80 -0.08 -2.28 -9.46
N PRO A 81 -0.44 -1.22 -8.70
CA PRO A 81 0.10 -0.96 -7.37
C PRO A 81 -0.51 -1.84 -6.28
N PHE A 82 -0.20 -3.15 -6.29
CA PHE A 82 -0.77 -4.12 -5.35
C PHE A 82 -0.34 -3.92 -3.89
N ALA A 83 0.86 -3.39 -3.66
CA ALA A 83 1.41 -3.19 -2.31
C ALA A 83 0.97 -1.90 -1.61
N MET A 84 0.22 -1.03 -2.31
CA MET A 84 -0.14 0.31 -1.82
C MET A 84 -0.85 0.26 -0.47
N GLY A 85 -1.89 -0.57 -0.32
CA GLY A 85 -2.68 -0.64 0.90
C GLY A 85 -1.86 -1.09 2.11
N ALA A 86 -1.02 -2.13 1.95
CA ALA A 86 -0.14 -2.59 3.02
C ALA A 86 0.89 -1.53 3.42
N MET A 87 1.46 -0.81 2.44
CA MET A 87 2.43 0.26 2.70
C MET A 87 1.80 1.45 3.46
N ILE A 88 0.59 1.87 3.09
CA ILE A 88 -0.12 2.95 3.80
C ILE A 88 -0.36 2.56 5.26
N ILE A 89 -0.87 1.35 5.51
CA ILE A 89 -1.11 0.88 6.88
C ILE A 89 0.19 0.72 7.67
N ALA A 90 1.27 0.31 7.04
CA ALA A 90 2.57 0.18 7.70
C ALA A 90 3.06 1.52 8.25
N VAL A 91 2.86 2.61 7.50
CA VAL A 91 3.28 3.95 7.88
C VAL A 91 2.36 4.59 8.91
N LEU A 92 1.04 4.43 8.77
CA LEU A 92 0.06 5.08 9.64
C LEU A 92 -0.13 4.36 10.98
N VAL A 93 -0.06 3.03 10.98
CA VAL A 93 -0.41 2.20 12.14
C VAL A 93 0.82 1.48 12.67
N ASN A 94 1.21 0.37 12.04
CA ASN A 94 2.42 -0.38 12.35
C ASN A 94 2.67 -1.48 11.31
N ARG A 95 3.88 -2.04 11.35
CA ARG A 95 4.28 -3.19 10.52
C ARG A 95 3.41 -4.43 10.72
N ASN A 96 3.04 -4.75 11.96
CA ASN A 96 2.34 -6.00 12.27
C ASN A 96 0.94 -6.06 11.65
N VAL A 97 0.18 -4.95 11.71
CA VAL A 97 -1.13 -4.83 11.06
C VAL A 97 -0.98 -4.79 9.54
N ALA A 98 0.08 -4.15 9.03
CA ALA A 98 0.36 -4.15 7.59
C ALA A 98 0.60 -5.56 7.02
N LEU A 99 1.24 -6.46 7.77
CA LEU A 99 1.39 -7.86 7.39
C LEU A 99 0.06 -8.62 7.35
N ILE A 100 -0.89 -8.28 8.22
CA ILE A 100 -2.22 -8.89 8.12
C ILE A 100 -2.93 -8.32 6.90
N ILE A 101 -2.90 -7.01 6.70
CA ILE A 101 -3.47 -6.35 5.53
C ILE A 101 -2.91 -6.93 4.23
N SER A 102 -1.61 -7.24 4.15
CA SER A 102 -1.02 -7.84 2.94
C SER A 102 -1.59 -9.22 2.61
N VAL A 103 -1.84 -10.06 3.62
CA VAL A 103 -2.54 -11.34 3.44
C VAL A 103 -3.95 -11.10 2.92
N LEU A 104 -4.67 -10.18 3.56
CA LEU A 104 -6.07 -9.89 3.27
C LEU A 104 -6.26 -9.30 1.86
N THR A 105 -5.44 -8.33 1.47
CA THR A 105 -5.50 -7.74 0.13
C THR A 105 -5.12 -8.75 -0.95
N SER A 106 -4.22 -9.68 -0.65
CA SER A 106 -3.85 -10.76 -1.59
C SER A 106 -5.01 -11.70 -1.83
N PHE A 107 -5.76 -12.10 -0.80
CA PHE A 107 -7.00 -12.87 -0.99
C PHE A 107 -8.03 -12.11 -1.83
N LEU A 108 -8.22 -10.81 -1.56
CA LEU A 108 -9.12 -9.97 -2.36
C LEU A 108 -8.68 -9.93 -3.84
N ILE A 109 -7.39 -9.78 -4.11
CA ILE A 109 -6.83 -9.77 -5.48
C ILE A 109 -7.08 -11.09 -6.20
N SER A 110 -7.01 -12.23 -5.50
CA SER A 110 -7.33 -13.54 -6.08
C SER A 110 -8.75 -13.59 -6.67
N LEU A 111 -9.71 -12.92 -6.03
CA LEU A 111 -11.10 -12.85 -6.49
C LEU A 111 -11.28 -11.91 -7.69
N LEU A 112 -10.37 -10.94 -7.87
CA LEU A 112 -10.41 -10.00 -8.99
C LEU A 112 -9.82 -10.56 -10.29
N PHE A 113 -8.96 -11.58 -10.19
CA PHE A 113 -8.23 -12.17 -11.31
C PHE A 113 -8.68 -13.60 -11.65
N ASP A 114 -9.98 -13.89 -11.46
CA ASP A 114 -10.60 -15.19 -11.77
C ASP A 114 -9.79 -16.39 -11.23
N GLU A 115 -9.38 -16.31 -9.95
CA GLU A 115 -8.69 -17.38 -9.21
C GLU A 115 -7.28 -17.74 -9.71
N LYS A 116 -6.66 -16.92 -10.58
CA LYS A 116 -5.24 -17.09 -10.94
C LYS A 116 -4.34 -16.78 -9.75
N ILE A 117 -3.64 -17.79 -9.23
CA ILE A 117 -2.78 -17.69 -8.02
C ILE A 117 -1.54 -16.78 -8.20
N THR A 118 -1.15 -16.48 -9.44
CA THR A 118 0.06 -15.71 -9.77
C THR A 118 0.02 -14.29 -9.20
N TYR A 119 -1.07 -13.55 -9.41
CA TYR A 119 -1.22 -12.16 -8.97
C TYR A 119 -1.40 -11.98 -7.45
N PRO A 120 -2.20 -12.79 -6.73
CA PRO A 120 -2.28 -12.69 -5.28
C PRO A 120 -0.94 -13.06 -4.62
N LEU A 121 -0.20 -14.03 -5.15
CA LEU A 121 1.13 -14.37 -4.64
C LEU A 121 2.14 -13.24 -4.89
N PHE A 122 2.13 -12.64 -6.08
CA PHE A 122 2.92 -11.45 -6.40
C PHE A 122 2.61 -10.29 -5.44
N SER A 123 1.32 -9.98 -5.25
CA SER A 123 0.85 -8.97 -4.31
C SER A 123 1.35 -9.23 -2.89
N PHE A 124 1.24 -10.47 -2.42
CA PHE A 124 1.64 -10.84 -1.06
C PHE A 124 3.13 -10.59 -0.84
N LEU A 125 3.98 -11.11 -1.73
CA LEU A 125 5.43 -10.97 -1.64
C LEU A 125 5.87 -9.50 -1.66
N GLY A 126 5.34 -8.72 -2.61
CA GLY A 126 5.65 -7.29 -2.71
C GLY A 126 5.17 -6.49 -1.50
N SER A 127 3.95 -6.76 -1.02
CA SER A 127 3.36 -6.10 0.14
C SER A 127 4.13 -6.38 1.43
N VAL A 128 4.55 -7.61 1.66
CA VAL A 128 5.35 -7.99 2.85
C VAL A 128 6.71 -7.29 2.83
N ALA A 129 7.43 -7.34 1.71
CA ALA A 129 8.75 -6.73 1.61
C ALA A 129 8.69 -5.19 1.75
N ALA A 130 7.75 -4.54 1.07
CA ALA A 130 7.62 -3.08 1.10
C ALA A 130 7.13 -2.57 2.45
N SER A 131 6.14 -3.25 3.07
CA SER A 131 5.65 -2.87 4.40
C SER A 131 6.72 -3.02 5.48
N TYR A 132 7.64 -3.98 5.35
CA TYR A 132 8.77 -4.10 6.27
C TYR A 132 9.74 -2.92 6.14
N HIS A 133 10.07 -2.53 4.91
CA HIS A 133 11.10 -1.51 4.66
C HIS A 133 10.58 -0.07 4.90
N ILE A 134 9.31 0.19 4.60
CA ILE A 134 8.75 1.56 4.62
C ILE A 134 8.68 2.18 6.02
N VAL A 135 8.53 1.36 7.07
CA VAL A 135 8.34 1.85 8.46
C VAL A 135 9.55 2.63 8.96
N ASN A 136 10.75 2.38 8.42
CA ASN A 136 11.95 3.10 8.80
C ASN A 136 12.14 4.44 8.05
N SER A 137 11.15 4.86 7.27
CA SER A 137 11.23 6.08 6.43
C SER A 137 11.11 7.35 7.27
N ARG A 138 12.15 8.17 7.25
CA ARG A 138 12.21 9.44 8.01
C ARG A 138 12.00 10.70 7.18
N GLN A 139 12.06 10.58 5.86
CA GLN A 139 11.94 11.70 4.92
C GLN A 139 10.98 11.35 3.79
N ARG A 140 10.29 12.35 3.22
CA ARG A 140 9.38 12.14 2.08
C ARG A 140 10.09 11.57 0.84
N SER A 141 11.35 11.93 0.63
CA SER A 141 12.20 11.35 -0.44
C SER A 141 12.45 9.85 -0.26
N THR A 142 12.26 9.31 0.95
CA THR A 142 12.48 7.89 1.24
C THR A 142 11.38 7.01 0.65
N PHE A 143 10.16 7.53 0.44
CA PHE A 143 9.10 6.77 -0.23
C PHE A 143 9.47 6.37 -1.66
N LEU A 144 10.18 7.22 -2.40
CA LEU A 144 10.66 6.87 -3.73
C LEU A 144 11.72 5.76 -3.67
N LYS A 145 12.62 5.81 -2.68
CA LYS A 145 13.61 4.75 -2.45
C LYS A 145 12.94 3.41 -2.12
N VAL A 146 11.89 3.45 -1.30
CA VAL A 146 11.07 2.27 -1.00
C VAL A 146 10.35 1.76 -2.25
N GLY A 147 9.87 2.64 -3.13
CA GLY A 147 9.29 2.26 -4.42
C GLY A 147 10.29 1.57 -5.35
N ILE A 148 11.53 2.06 -5.42
CA ILE A 148 12.62 1.40 -6.17
C ILE A 148 12.94 0.03 -5.56
N PHE A 149 13.03 -0.06 -4.23
CA PHE A 149 13.23 -1.32 -3.53
C PHE A 149 12.11 -2.32 -3.83
N LEU A 150 10.85 -1.88 -3.78
CA LEU A 150 9.70 -2.70 -4.17
C LEU A 150 9.79 -3.13 -5.65
N GLY A 151 10.25 -2.26 -6.55
CA GLY A 151 10.49 -2.62 -7.94
C GLY A 151 11.49 -3.78 -8.08
N LEU A 152 12.58 -3.78 -7.31
CA LEU A 152 13.54 -4.89 -7.29
C LEU A 152 12.94 -6.19 -6.73
N ILE A 153 12.14 -6.09 -5.67
CA ILE A 153 11.42 -7.25 -5.12
C ILE A 153 10.42 -7.80 -6.15
N ASN A 154 9.73 -6.93 -6.88
CA ASN A 154 8.79 -7.32 -7.92
C ASN A 154 9.51 -8.07 -9.05
N ILE A 155 10.70 -7.62 -9.47
CA ILE A 155 11.54 -8.34 -10.46
C ILE A 155 11.83 -9.76 -9.96
N ALA A 156 12.31 -9.89 -8.72
CA ALA A 156 12.61 -11.20 -8.13
C ALA A 156 11.36 -12.10 -8.03
N ALA A 157 10.23 -11.54 -7.59
CA ALA A 157 8.97 -12.26 -7.49
C ALA A 157 8.46 -12.73 -8.87
N ILE A 158 8.56 -11.89 -9.91
CA ILE A 158 8.16 -12.25 -11.27
C ILE A 158 9.04 -13.37 -11.82
N LEU A 159 10.35 -13.34 -11.57
CA LEU A 159 11.25 -14.44 -11.96
C LEU A 159 10.82 -15.76 -11.31
N CYS A 160 10.62 -15.78 -9.99
CA CYS A 160 10.15 -16.98 -9.29
C CYS A 160 8.81 -17.50 -9.84
N LEU A 161 7.86 -16.59 -10.08
CA LEU A 161 6.54 -16.95 -10.61
C LEU A 161 6.61 -17.48 -12.05
N ASN A 162 7.46 -16.90 -12.88
CA ASN A 162 7.66 -17.34 -14.27
C ASN A 162 8.25 -18.76 -14.32
N LEU A 163 9.23 -19.04 -13.45
CA LEU A 163 9.79 -20.39 -13.27
C LEU A 163 8.73 -21.40 -12.79
N LEU A 164 7.88 -20.99 -11.84
CA LEU A 164 6.83 -21.87 -11.29
C LEU A 164 5.73 -22.21 -12.30
N THR A 165 5.42 -21.29 -13.20
CA THR A 165 4.34 -21.43 -14.19
C THR A 165 4.79 -21.99 -15.54
N GLY A 166 6.10 -22.13 -15.76
CA GLY A 166 6.66 -22.65 -17.01
C GLY A 166 6.35 -21.78 -18.23
N HIS A 167 6.11 -20.48 -18.03
CA HIS A 167 5.78 -19.57 -19.13
C HIS A 167 7.00 -19.33 -20.05
N PRO A 168 6.78 -19.13 -21.36
CA PRO A 168 7.86 -18.85 -22.29
C PRO A 168 8.57 -17.52 -21.95
N LEU A 169 9.90 -17.50 -22.12
CA LEU A 169 10.77 -16.37 -21.75
C LEU A 169 10.63 -15.14 -22.66
N ASN A 170 9.91 -15.24 -23.79
CA ASN A 170 9.82 -14.18 -24.79
C ASN A 170 9.28 -12.86 -24.22
N ASP A 171 8.33 -12.93 -23.27
CA ASP A 171 7.72 -11.73 -22.66
C ASP A 171 8.35 -11.35 -21.31
N LEU A 172 9.39 -12.07 -20.88
CA LEU A 172 9.94 -11.91 -19.54
C LEU A 172 10.46 -10.50 -19.31
N LEU A 173 11.23 -9.95 -20.25
CA LEU A 173 11.83 -8.61 -20.11
C LEU A 173 10.76 -7.54 -19.90
N LEU A 174 9.65 -7.63 -20.64
CA LEU A 174 8.53 -6.70 -20.51
C LEU A 174 7.82 -6.84 -19.17
N ARG A 175 7.58 -8.07 -18.69
CA ARG A 175 6.99 -8.33 -17.36
C ARG A 175 7.87 -7.74 -16.25
N LEU A 176 9.19 -7.92 -16.33
CA LEU A 176 10.14 -7.37 -15.36
C LEU A 176 10.12 -5.83 -15.37
N ALA A 177 10.12 -5.22 -16.56
CA ALA A 177 10.01 -3.77 -16.69
C ALA A 177 8.71 -3.23 -16.09
N MET A 178 7.58 -3.88 -16.37
CA MET A 178 6.27 -3.51 -15.83
C MET A 178 6.21 -3.68 -14.31
N GLY A 179 6.75 -4.78 -13.77
CA GLY A 179 6.84 -4.99 -12.31
C GLY A 179 7.70 -3.95 -11.60
N PHE A 180 8.82 -3.56 -12.21
CA PHE A 180 9.69 -2.51 -11.69
C PHE A 180 9.00 -1.15 -11.69
N LEU A 181 8.37 -0.78 -12.81
CA LEU A 181 7.58 0.44 -12.91
C LEU A 181 6.41 0.46 -11.91
N GLY A 182 5.73 -0.67 -11.72
CA GLY A 182 4.68 -0.82 -10.73
C GLY A 182 5.15 -0.53 -9.31
N GLY A 183 6.38 -0.93 -8.96
CA GLY A 183 6.99 -0.61 -7.66
C GLY A 183 7.20 0.90 -7.47
N ILE A 184 7.74 1.58 -8.49
CA ILE A 184 7.93 3.04 -8.47
C ILE A 184 6.60 3.77 -8.38
N ILE A 185 5.62 3.40 -9.21
CA ILE A 185 4.26 3.98 -9.20
C ILE A 185 3.64 3.81 -7.82
N THR A 186 3.78 2.62 -7.21
CA THR A 186 3.29 2.37 -5.86
C THR A 186 3.95 3.29 -4.83
N GLY A 187 5.27 3.48 -4.88
CA GLY A 187 5.97 4.39 -3.98
C GLY A 187 5.50 5.83 -4.10
N ILE A 188 5.26 6.31 -5.34
CA ILE A 188 4.73 7.66 -5.61
C ILE A 188 3.31 7.81 -5.07
N LEU A 189 2.43 6.83 -5.32
CA LEU A 189 1.06 6.85 -4.82
C LEU A 189 1.00 6.86 -3.30
N VAL A 190 1.80 6.02 -2.64
CA VAL A 190 1.86 5.98 -1.17
C VAL A 190 2.38 7.31 -0.62
N ALA A 191 3.41 7.91 -1.24
CA ALA A 191 3.94 9.22 -0.83
C ALA A 191 2.88 10.32 -0.91
N GLY A 192 2.01 10.28 -1.93
CA GLY A 192 0.93 11.24 -2.13
C GLY A 192 -0.29 11.00 -1.23
N LEU A 193 -0.66 9.74 -1.00
CA LEU A 193 -1.84 9.38 -0.20
C LEU A 193 -1.59 9.47 1.31
N THR A 194 -0.39 9.15 1.78
CA THR A 194 -0.05 9.21 3.22
C THR A 194 -0.42 10.54 3.88
N PRO A 195 -0.02 11.72 3.37
CA PRO A 195 -0.39 13.00 4.00
C PRO A 195 -1.89 13.30 3.98
N VAL A 196 -2.64 12.74 3.02
CA VAL A 196 -4.10 12.86 2.98
C VAL A 196 -4.72 12.07 4.14
N PHE A 197 -4.22 10.87 4.42
CA PHE A 197 -4.66 10.10 5.58
C PHE A 197 -4.24 10.74 6.91
N GLU A 198 -3.05 11.35 6.98
CA GLU A 198 -2.60 12.09 8.16
C GLU A 198 -3.53 13.25 8.50
N SER A 199 -3.91 14.05 7.50
CA SER A 199 -4.76 15.23 7.71
C SER A 199 -6.23 14.88 7.99
N LEU A 200 -6.79 13.87 7.30
CA LEU A 200 -8.20 13.48 7.46
C LEU A 200 -8.47 12.74 8.78
N PHE A 201 -7.53 11.92 9.25
CA PHE A 201 -7.74 11.05 10.41
C PHE A 201 -6.86 11.41 11.61
N GLY A 202 -6.02 12.45 11.50
CA GLY A 202 -5.15 12.90 12.59
C GLY A 202 -4.04 11.89 12.95
N PHE A 203 -3.56 11.12 11.97
CA PHE A 203 -2.37 10.29 12.19
C PHE A 203 -1.13 11.17 12.24
N ILE A 204 -0.35 10.96 13.28
CA ILE A 204 0.95 11.62 13.46
C ILE A 204 1.99 10.57 13.12
N THR A 205 2.50 10.61 11.89
CA THR A 205 3.61 9.73 11.46
C THR A 205 4.94 10.29 11.94
N TYR A 206 6.00 9.48 11.88
CA TYR A 206 7.35 9.95 12.21
C TYR A 206 7.79 11.13 11.36
N ILE A 207 7.41 11.15 10.07
CA ILE A 207 7.70 12.27 9.17
C ILE A 207 6.96 13.52 9.64
N LYS A 208 5.69 13.40 10.04
CA LYS A 208 4.93 14.52 10.58
C LYS A 208 5.50 15.05 11.89
N LEU A 209 6.00 14.17 12.76
CA LEU A 209 6.71 14.56 13.98
C LEU A 209 7.99 15.33 13.66
N LEU A 210 8.77 14.86 12.68
CA LEU A 210 9.99 15.54 12.24
C LEU A 210 9.68 16.91 11.62
N GLU A 211 8.57 17.02 10.86
CA GLU A 211 8.07 18.29 10.33
C GLU A 211 7.66 19.26 11.46
N LEU A 212 6.95 18.77 12.48
CA LEU A 212 6.51 19.53 13.66
C LEU A 212 7.67 19.94 14.56
N ALA A 213 8.70 19.12 14.68
CA ALA A 213 9.90 19.41 15.46
C ALA A 213 10.90 20.33 14.73
N ASN A 214 10.56 20.83 13.54
CA ASN A 214 11.44 21.72 12.80
C ASN A 214 11.44 23.12 13.43
N LEU A 215 12.61 23.55 13.92
CA LEU A 215 12.82 24.83 14.62
C LEU A 215 12.56 26.05 13.74
N ASN A 216 12.52 25.89 12.42
CA ASN A 216 12.18 26.95 11.48
C ASN A 216 10.68 27.26 11.43
N GLN A 217 9.84 26.57 12.20
CA GLN A 217 8.42 26.90 12.29
C GLN A 217 8.21 28.25 12.99
N PRO A 218 7.24 29.06 12.53
CA PRO A 218 6.94 30.36 13.13
C PRO A 218 6.55 30.24 14.62
N LEU A 219 6.04 29.08 15.05
CA LEU A 219 5.75 28.79 16.44
C LEU A 219 7.03 28.75 17.31
N PHE A 220 8.09 28.08 16.85
CA PHE A 220 9.38 28.03 17.54
C PHE A 220 10.10 29.38 17.48
N GLN A 221 10.02 30.09 16.35
CA GLN A 221 10.55 31.45 16.24
C GLN A 221 9.88 32.42 17.23
N ARG A 222 8.55 32.31 17.41
CA ARG A 222 7.85 33.05 18.47
C ARG A 222 8.28 32.60 19.86
N MET A 223 8.47 31.31 20.08
CA MET A 223 8.91 30.78 21.38
C MET A 223 10.30 31.30 21.77
N ILE A 224 11.22 31.46 20.80
CA ILE A 224 12.54 32.08 21.00
C ILE A 224 12.40 33.54 21.46
N ILE A 225 11.41 34.27 20.92
CA ILE A 225 11.20 35.70 21.20
C ILE A 225 10.43 35.91 22.52
N GLU A 226 9.37 35.12 22.75
CA GLU A 226 8.41 35.31 23.84
C GLU A 226 8.78 34.52 25.11
N ALA A 227 9.51 33.40 24.99
CA ALA A 227 9.88 32.54 26.12
C ALA A 227 11.29 31.90 25.94
N PRO A 228 12.37 32.71 25.87
CA PRO A 228 13.73 32.23 25.57
C PRO A 228 14.25 31.19 26.58
N GLY A 229 13.85 31.29 27.85
CA GLY A 229 14.25 30.34 28.88
C GLY A 229 13.73 28.92 28.66
N THR A 230 12.51 28.76 28.14
CA THR A 230 11.91 27.44 27.85
C THR A 230 12.47 26.82 26.57
N TYR A 231 12.84 27.66 25.60
CA TYR A 231 13.47 27.23 24.35
C TYR A 231 14.83 26.55 24.56
N HIS A 232 15.67 27.08 25.44
CA HIS A 232 17.00 26.51 25.70
C HIS A 232 16.97 25.11 26.36
N HIS A 233 15.81 24.67 26.84
CA HIS A 233 15.63 23.38 27.52
C HIS A 233 14.77 22.36 26.73
N SER A 234 14.30 22.69 25.52
CA SER A 234 13.46 21.82 24.67
C SER A 234 14.23 21.29 23.46
#